data_AF-A0A536WJE6-F1
#
_entry.id   AF-A0A536WJE6-F1
#
_cell.length_a   1.000
_cell.length_b   1.000
_cell.length_c   1.000
_cell.angle_alpha   90.00
_cell.angle_beta   90.00
_cell.angle_gamma   90.00
#
_symmetry.space_group_name_H-M   'P 1'
#
loop_
_entity.id
_entity.type
_entity.pdbx_description
1 polymer ?
#
loop_
_entity_poly.entity_id
_entity_poly.type
_entity_poly.pdbx_seq_one_letter_code
_entity_poly.pdbx_strand_id
1 'polypeptide(L)' 'AVAAAVAGLGIASTGIIASRKELANRALVRVLPDWQMGSVDVHAVFPSGRAAKAAARALADHMVGAFGD' A
#
# COMPACT_ATOMS: atom_id res chain seq x y z
N ALA A 1 -3.26 -8.11 10.72
CA ALA A 1 -1.80 -8.17 10.95
C ALA A 1 -1.29 -6.95 11.73
N VAL A 2 -1.40 -5.72 11.20
CA VAL A 2 -0.88 -4.49 11.85
C VAL A 2 -1.37 -4.33 13.30
N ALA A 3 -2.69 -4.41 13.54
CA ALA A 3 -3.25 -4.28 14.89
C ALA A 3 -2.69 -5.31 15.89
N ALA A 4 -2.42 -6.54 15.45
CA ALA A 4 -1.83 -7.57 16.30
C ALA A 4 -0.36 -7.26 16.64
N ALA A 5 0.41 -6.74 15.67
CA ALA A 5 1.78 -6.29 15.91
C ALA A 5 1.83 -5.10 16.88
N VAL A 6 0.90 -4.15 16.75
CA VAL A 6 0.75 -3.02 17.70
C VAL A 6 0.42 -3.52 19.11
N ALA A 7 -0.39 -4.56 19.22
CA ALA A 7 -0.71 -5.20 20.49
C ALA A 7 0.43 -6.08 21.06
N GLY A 8 1.60 -6.13 20.42
CA GLY A 8 2.76 -6.89 20.90
C GLY A 8 2.66 -8.40 20.68
N LEU A 9 1.77 -8.86 19.78
CA LEU A 9 1.57 -10.30 19.52
C LEU A 9 2.62 -10.91 18.57
N GLY A 10 3.62 -10.14 18.15
CA GLY A 10 4.75 -10.61 17.36
C GLY A 10 5.13 -9.68 16.21
N ILE A 11 5.87 -10.23 15.24
CA ILE A 11 6.32 -9.53 14.02
C ILE A 11 5.30 -9.76 12.90
N ALA A 12 4.96 -8.69 12.17
CA ALA A 12 4.07 -8.77 11.02
C ALA A 12 4.78 -8.37 9.73
N SER A 13 4.55 -9.15 8.68
CA SER A 13 4.84 -8.79 7.31
C SER A 13 3.65 -8.01 6.74
N THR A 14 3.87 -6.76 6.33
CA THR A 14 2.80 -5.86 5.85
C THR A 14 3.37 -4.77 4.94
N GLY A 15 2.53 -4.20 4.09
CA GLY A 15 2.92 -3.08 3.24
C GLY A 15 3.11 -1.79 4.04
N ILE A 16 4.10 -0.98 3.66
CA ILE A 16 4.44 0.29 4.34
C ILE A 16 3.24 1.24 4.42
N ILE A 17 2.37 1.25 3.40
CA ILE A 17 1.17 2.09 3.39
C ILE A 17 0.23 1.71 4.55
N ALA A 18 0.04 0.42 4.80
CA ALA A 18 -0.88 -0.08 5.81
C ALA A 18 -0.38 0.17 7.25
N SER A 19 0.92 0.34 7.46
CA SER A 19 1.55 0.59 8.76
C SER A 19 2.14 1.99 8.90
N ARG A 20 1.89 2.89 7.94
CA ARG A 20 2.53 4.22 7.86
C ARG A 20 2.32 5.04 9.14
N LYS A 21 1.10 5.03 9.67
CA LYS A 21 0.73 5.80 10.86
C LYS A 21 1.48 5.28 12.10
N GLU A 22 1.54 3.97 12.24
CA GLU A 22 2.15 3.27 13.36
C GLU A 22 3.68 3.38 13.35
N LEU A 23 4.28 3.42 12.16
CA LEU A 23 5.70 3.71 12.00
C LEU A 23 6.00 5.18 12.34
N ALA A 24 5.16 6.11 11.87
CA ALA A 24 5.35 7.55 12.11
C ALA A 24 5.23 7.93 13.59
N ASN A 25 4.30 7.32 14.32
CA ASN A 25 4.11 7.56 15.75
C ASN A 25 4.97 6.65 16.65
N ARG A 26 5.84 5.81 16.06
CA ARG A 26 6.71 4.84 16.75
C ARG A 26 5.98 3.76 17.56
N ALA A 27 4.69 3.52 17.27
CA ALA A 27 3.98 2.35 17.80
C ALA A 27 4.49 1.04 17.17
N LEU A 28 5.06 1.11 15.97
CA LEU A 28 5.80 0.03 15.33
C LEU A 28 7.20 0.49 14.93
N VAL A 29 8.10 -0.47 14.79
CA VAL A 29 9.45 -0.28 14.26
C VAL A 29 9.71 -1.23 13.11
N ARG A 30 10.54 -0.80 12.15
CA ARG A 30 11.01 -1.67 11.07
C ARG A 30 12.06 -2.63 11.61
N VAL A 31 11.86 -3.92 11.36
CA VAL A 31 12.85 -4.97 11.62
C VAL A 31 13.44 -5.46 10.30
N LEU A 32 14.65 -6.03 10.33
CA LEU A 32 15.36 -6.55 9.15
C LEU A 32 15.46 -5.51 8.00
N PRO A 33 16.10 -4.35 8.22
CA PRO A 33 16.09 -3.25 7.26
C PRO A 33 16.75 -3.59 5.91
N ASP A 34 17.66 -4.57 5.90
CA ASP A 34 18.38 -4.99 4.70
C ASP A 34 17.61 -6.06 3.90
N TRP A 35 16.53 -6.62 4.47
CA TRP A 35 15.70 -7.60 3.80
C TRP A 35 14.59 -6.91 2.99
N GLN A 36 14.51 -7.27 1.71
CA GLN A 36 13.52 -6.74 0.77
C GLN A 36 12.46 -7.81 0.48
N MET A 37 11.20 -7.47 0.72
CA MET A 37 10.05 -8.36 0.50
C MET A 37 9.60 -8.46 -0.97
N GLY A 38 10.33 -7.83 -1.89
CA GLY A 38 9.90 -7.66 -3.29
C GLY A 38 8.87 -6.55 -3.47
N SER A 39 8.58 -6.22 -4.72
CA SER A 39 7.52 -5.28 -5.10
C SER A 39 6.24 -6.02 -5.44
N VAL A 40 5.10 -5.34 -5.23
CA VAL A 40 3.79 -5.81 -5.67
C VAL A 40 3.20 -4.75 -6.57
N ASP A 41 2.77 -5.15 -7.77
CA ASP A 41 2.16 -4.25 -8.73
C ASP A 41 0.72 -3.93 -8.32
N VAL A 42 0.35 -2.65 -8.43
CA VAL A 42 -1.02 -2.19 -8.23
C VAL A 42 -1.59 -1.79 -9.59
N HIS A 43 -2.68 -2.44 -10.01
CA HIS A 43 -3.29 -2.21 -11.32
C HIS A 43 -4.67 -1.57 -11.20
N ALA A 44 -4.94 -0.59 -12.06
CA ALA A 44 -6.30 -0.12 -12.34
C ALA A 44 -6.93 -0.99 -13.43
N VAL A 45 -8.03 -1.68 -13.12
CA VAL A 45 -8.72 -2.59 -14.05
C VAL A 45 -10.07 -2.00 -14.47
N PHE A 46 -10.35 -2.00 -15.77
CA PHE A 46 -11.61 -1.51 -16.34
C PHE A 46 -12.33 -2.64 -17.11
N PRO A 47 -13.67 -2.62 -17.21
CA PRO A 47 -14.42 -3.61 -17.97
C PRO A 47 -13.96 -3.68 -19.44
N SER A 48 -13.91 -4.90 -19.98
CA SER A 48 -13.62 -5.11 -21.40
C SER A 48 -14.82 -4.68 -22.27
N GLY A 49 -14.53 -4.14 -23.46
CA GLY A 49 -15.52 -3.84 -24.50
C GLY A 49 -16.07 -2.40 -24.53
N ARG A 50 -16.33 -1.76 -23.39
CA ARG A 50 -16.73 -0.34 -23.36
C ARG A 50 -15.57 0.52 -22.85
N ALA A 51 -15.33 1.67 -23.49
CA ALA A 51 -14.35 2.62 -23.00
C ALA A 51 -14.65 2.97 -21.53
N ALA A 52 -13.63 2.89 -20.68
CA ALA A 52 -13.71 3.36 -19.30
C ALA A 52 -14.28 4.78 -19.28
N LYS A 53 -15.21 5.05 -18.34
CA LYS A 53 -15.78 6.40 -18.18
C LYS A 53 -14.63 7.40 -17.99
N ALA A 54 -14.75 8.59 -18.58
CA ALA A 54 -13.74 9.64 -18.44
C ALA A 54 -13.37 9.92 -16.97
N ALA A 55 -14.36 9.94 -16.07
CA ALA A 55 -14.13 10.09 -14.64
C ALA A 55 -13.29 8.96 -14.02
N ALA A 56 -13.46 7.71 -14.48
CA ALA A 56 -12.69 6.57 -14.00
C ALA A 56 -11.22 6.64 -14.46
N ARG A 57 -10.97 7.10 -15.70
CA ARG A 57 -9.60 7.38 -16.17
C ARG A 57 -8.97 8.53 -15.41
N ALA A 58 -9.68 9.64 -15.25
CA ALA A 58 -9.19 10.78 -14.47
C ALA A 58 -8.84 10.41 -13.03
N LEU A 59 -9.62 9.51 -12.40
CA LEU A 59 -9.27 8.97 -11.08
C LEU A 59 -7.99 8.13 -11.14
N ALA A 60 -7.86 7.23 -12.12
CA ALA A 60 -6.65 6.43 -12.26
C ALA A 60 -5.41 7.31 -12.50
N ASP A 61 -5.51 8.33 -13.35
CA ASP A 61 -4.43 9.31 -13.60
C ASP A 61 -4.07 10.05 -12.31
N HIS A 62 -5.07 10.47 -11.52
CA HIS A 62 -4.85 11.08 -10.22
C HIS A 62 -4.15 10.14 -9.24
N MET A 63 -4.55 8.86 -9.20
CA MET A 63 -3.92 7.86 -8.34
C MET A 63 -2.48 7.55 -8.76
N VAL A 64 -2.18 7.49 -10.07
CA VAL A 64 -0.80 7.36 -10.56
C VAL A 64 0.02 8.57 -10.13
N GLY A 65 -0.49 9.80 -10.26
CA GLY A 65 0.22 10.99 -9.78
C GLY A 65 0.43 11.03 -8.25
N ALA A 66 -0.44 10.37 -7.48
CA ALA A 66 -0.36 10.35 -6.02
C ALA A 66 0.51 9.20 -5.45
N PHE A 67 0.68 8.10 -6.20
CA PHE A 67 1.27 6.85 -5.70
C PHE A 67 2.25 6.16 -6.67
N GLY A 68 2.51 6.73 -7.86
CA GLY A 68 3.31 6.13 -8.93
C GLY A 68 4.81 6.34 -8.82
N ASP A 69 5.28 7.17 -7.88
CA ASP A 69 6.70 7.41 -7.56
C ASP A 69 7.06 6.83 -6.18
#